data_AF-A0A183K824-F1
#
_entry.id   AF-A0A183K824-F1
#
_cell.length_a   1.000
_cell.length_b   1.000
_cell.length_c   1.000
_cell.angle_alpha   90.00
_cell.angle_beta   90.00
_cell.angle_gamma   90.00
#
_symmetry.space_group_name_H-M   'P 1'
#
loop_
_entity.id
_entity.type
_entity.pdbx_description
1 polymer ?
#
loop_
_entity_poly.entity_id
_entity_poly.type
_entity_poly.pdbx_seq_one_letter_code
_entity_poly.pdbx_strand_id
1 'polypeptide(L)'
;MSRSLVILKDIKNWNIFSGLCIRRPAVIAPELKPLEKQVADLIEKVDFEKSHLSAHELRHEIETKRIANALSKGISNIAQESLITAREAEIMWELEAEQYKPAERLTENDKSENLKSAWRALDKPLYLLVQSPKNVSSGWNLPTAPVSDGKNLRQVADSIATSLLPPRAKWCIFGNTPVAVWLTRDRNKEDTGTQVSV
;
A
#
# COMPACT_ATOMS: atom_id res chain seq x y z
N MET A 1 -23.33 -3.04 -38.88
CA MET A 1 -22.31 -3.73 -39.70
C MET A 1 -21.31 -4.37 -38.75
N SER A 2 -21.39 -5.69 -38.59
CA SER A 2 -20.50 -6.47 -37.72
C SER A 2 -19.11 -6.50 -38.35
N ARG A 3 -18.09 -5.97 -37.67
CA ARG A 3 -16.71 -6.12 -38.11
C ARG A 3 -16.32 -7.59 -37.93
N SER A 4 -16.08 -8.28 -39.05
CA SER A 4 -15.48 -9.61 -39.07
C SER A 4 -14.18 -9.58 -38.29
N LEU A 5 -14.07 -10.43 -37.27
CA LEU A 5 -12.83 -10.67 -36.54
C LEU A 5 -11.77 -11.11 -37.54
N VAL A 6 -10.74 -10.29 -37.70
CA VAL A 6 -9.55 -10.66 -38.48
C VAL A 6 -8.89 -11.82 -37.75
N ILE A 7 -9.02 -13.02 -38.29
CA ILE A 7 -8.31 -14.21 -37.83
C ILE A 7 -6.83 -13.94 -38.10
N LEU A 8 -6.08 -13.65 -37.03
CA LEU A 8 -4.63 -13.44 -37.09
C LEU A 8 -3.99 -14.74 -37.63
N LYS A 9 -3.22 -14.58 -38.71
CA LYS A 9 -2.40 -15.62 -39.34
C LYS A 9 -1.68 -16.48 -38.30
N ASP A 10 -1.94 -17.79 -38.36
CA ASP A 10 -1.34 -18.93 -37.66
C ASP A 10 -0.32 -18.62 -36.54
N ILE A 11 -0.83 -18.55 -35.31
CA ILE A 11 -0.07 -18.63 -34.04
C ILE A 11 0.49 -20.06 -33.81
N LYS A 12 0.36 -20.97 -34.79
CA LYS A 12 0.57 -22.42 -34.68
C LYS A 12 1.94 -22.86 -34.15
N ASN A 13 2.94 -21.99 -34.15
CA ASN A 13 4.31 -22.31 -33.73
C ASN A 13 4.74 -21.60 -32.43
N TRP A 14 3.84 -20.88 -31.74
CA TRP A 14 4.18 -20.16 -30.51
C TRP A 14 3.42 -20.71 -29.31
N ASN A 15 4.16 -21.14 -28.29
CA ASN A 15 3.60 -21.48 -27.00
C ASN A 15 3.24 -20.18 -26.26
N ILE A 16 1.94 -19.96 -26.02
CA ILE A 16 1.44 -18.79 -25.30
C ILE A 16 1.47 -19.09 -23.80
N PHE A 17 2.13 -18.23 -23.05
CA PHE A 17 2.12 -18.25 -21.59
C PHE A 17 1.44 -17.00 -21.04
N SER A 18 0.64 -17.18 -19.98
CA SER A 18 0.13 -16.08 -19.18
C SER A 18 1.04 -15.88 -17.98
N GLY A 19 1.62 -14.69 -17.84
CA GLY A 19 2.39 -14.28 -16.67
C GLY A 19 1.56 -13.38 -15.76
N LEU A 20 1.71 -13.55 -14.45
CA LEU A 20 1.02 -12.75 -13.45
C LEU A 20 2.01 -11.95 -12.59
N CYS A 21 1.87 -10.62 -12.58
CA CYS A 21 2.61 -9.75 -11.69
C CYS A 21 1.76 -9.44 -10.44
N ILE A 22 2.09 -10.11 -9.32
CA ILE A 22 1.41 -9.86 -8.04
C ILE A 22 2.15 -8.76 -7.30
N ARG A 23 1.44 -7.65 -7.05
CA ARG A 23 1.95 -6.50 -6.30
C ARG A 23 1.22 -6.35 -4.96
N ARG A 24 1.98 -6.23 -3.87
CA ARG A 24 1.47 -5.75 -2.59
C ARG A 24 1.67 -4.22 -2.50
N PRO A 25 0.61 -3.41 -2.37
CA PRO A 25 0.74 -1.95 -2.25
C PRO A 25 1.44 -1.53 -0.95
N ALA A 26 2.03 -0.33 -0.92
CA ALA A 26 2.54 0.28 0.31
C ALA A 26 1.46 0.33 1.40
N VAL A 27 1.78 -0.15 2.61
CA VAL A 27 0.86 -0.13 3.77
C VAL A 27 1.12 1.10 4.62
N ILE A 28 2.37 1.52 4.72
CA ILE A 28 2.79 2.70 5.48
C ILE A 28 3.31 3.75 4.50
N ALA A 29 3.10 5.03 4.82
CA ALA A 29 3.70 6.12 4.06
C ALA A 29 5.23 6.06 4.13
N PRO A 30 5.95 6.33 3.01
CA PRO A 30 7.40 6.37 3.01
C PRO A 30 7.93 7.49 3.92
N GLU A 31 9.17 7.34 4.38
CA GLU A 31 9.80 8.37 5.21
C GLU A 31 10.21 9.58 4.36
N LEU A 32 9.95 10.76 4.92
CA LEU A 32 10.32 12.03 4.29
C LEU A 32 11.84 12.18 4.24
N LYS A 33 12.35 12.61 3.08
CA LYS A 33 13.76 12.97 2.91
C LYS A 33 14.09 14.22 3.74
N PRO A 34 15.38 14.47 4.07
CA PRO A 34 15.76 15.64 4.85
C PRO A 34 15.28 16.97 4.26
N LEU A 35 15.34 17.12 2.93
CA LEU A 35 14.82 18.32 2.25
C LEU A 35 13.30 18.42 2.34
N GLU A 36 12.58 17.29 2.18
CA GLU A 36 11.12 17.26 2.29
C GLU A 36 10.66 17.64 3.70
N LYS A 37 11.42 17.24 4.74
CA LYS A 37 11.18 17.69 6.13
C LYS A 37 11.37 19.20 6.28
N GLN A 38 12.46 19.76 5.76
CA GLN A 38 12.69 21.21 5.80
C GLN A 38 11.58 21.99 5.10
N VAL A 39 11.09 21.48 3.97
CA VAL A 39 9.97 22.09 3.24
C VAL A 39 8.67 21.94 4.02
N ALA A 40 8.41 20.79 4.66
CA ALA A 40 7.24 20.61 5.51
C ALA A 40 7.24 21.60 6.69
N ASP A 41 8.37 21.76 7.39
CA ASP A 41 8.52 22.71 8.49
C ASP A 41 8.32 24.17 8.03
N LEU A 42 8.78 24.50 6.82
CA LEU A 42 8.59 25.82 6.23
C LEU A 42 7.11 26.06 5.92
N ILE A 43 6.44 25.08 5.31
CA ILE A 43 5.02 25.16 4.98
C ILE A 43 4.19 25.31 6.26
N GLU A 44 4.49 24.53 7.30
CA GLU A 44 3.82 24.63 8.60
C GLU A 44 3.93 26.03 9.20
N LYS A 45 5.11 26.65 9.15
CA LYS A 45 5.30 28.04 9.62
C LYS A 45 4.52 29.05 8.79
N VAL A 46 4.58 28.93 7.47
CA VAL A 46 3.86 29.83 6.56
C VAL A 46 2.36 29.70 6.75
N ASP A 47 1.86 28.47 6.94
CA ASP A 47 0.46 28.19 7.18
C ASP A 47 0.02 28.78 8.53
N PHE A 48 0.83 28.63 9.58
CA PHE A 48 0.58 29.25 10.89
C PHE A 48 0.53 30.78 10.80
N GLU A 49 1.50 31.42 10.15
CA GLU A 49 1.57 32.89 10.00
C GLU A 49 0.39 33.47 9.21
N LYS A 50 -0.13 32.70 8.25
CA LYS A 50 -1.27 33.10 7.41
C LYS A 50 -2.61 32.63 7.98
N SER A 51 -2.61 31.86 9.06
CA SER A 51 -3.83 31.33 9.65
C SER A 51 -4.60 32.38 10.45
N HIS A 52 -5.91 32.18 10.54
CA HIS A 52 -6.74 32.89 11.51
C HIS A 52 -6.82 32.08 12.81
N LEU A 53 -7.17 32.77 13.91
CA LEU A 53 -7.42 32.12 15.19
C LEU A 53 -8.46 31.00 15.05
N SER A 54 -8.07 29.81 15.48
CA SER A 54 -8.94 28.66 15.59
C SER A 54 -9.96 28.84 16.71
N ALA A 55 -11.05 28.06 16.64
CA ALA A 55 -12.07 28.08 17.69
C ALA A 55 -11.49 27.68 19.08
N HIS A 56 -10.47 26.82 19.10
CA HIS A 56 -9.80 26.39 20.33
C HIS A 56 -8.96 27.52 20.94
N GLU A 57 -8.16 28.22 20.12
CA GLU A 57 -7.36 29.37 20.57
C GLU A 57 -8.24 30.51 21.08
N LEU A 58 -9.31 30.83 20.35
CA LEU A 58 -10.26 31.86 20.75
C LEU A 58 -10.94 31.51 22.08
N ARG A 59 -11.31 30.23 22.27
CA ARG A 59 -11.85 29.74 23.55
C ARG A 59 -10.83 29.90 24.67
N HIS A 60 -9.59 29.48 24.45
CA HIS A 60 -8.51 29.59 25.43
C HIS A 60 -8.26 31.05 25.83
N GLU A 61 -8.27 32.00 24.88
CA GLU A 61 -8.14 33.43 25.19
C GLU A 61 -9.29 33.99 26.03
N ILE A 62 -10.53 33.63 25.70
CA ILE A 62 -11.69 34.12 26.44
C ILE A 62 -11.67 33.59 27.87
N GLU A 63 -11.35 32.32 28.04
CA GLU A 63 -11.31 31.65 29.33
C GLU A 63 -10.17 32.18 30.21
N THR A 64 -8.96 32.35 29.67
CA THR A 64 -7.84 32.96 30.39
C THR A 64 -8.14 34.39 30.83
N LYS A 65 -8.76 35.21 29.97
CA LYS A 65 -9.20 36.58 30.33
C LYS A 65 -10.28 36.56 31.43
N ARG A 66 -11.23 35.62 31.38
CA ARG A 66 -12.26 35.46 32.43
C ARG A 66 -11.63 35.09 33.77
N ILE A 67 -10.72 34.13 33.77
CA ILE A 67 -10.01 33.67 34.99
C ILE A 67 -9.17 34.81 35.59
N ALA A 68 -8.39 35.51 34.78
CA ALA A 68 -7.59 36.65 35.23
C ALA A 68 -8.45 37.76 35.86
N ASN A 69 -9.58 38.09 35.22
CA ASN A 69 -10.52 39.07 35.75
C ASN A 69 -11.17 38.62 37.06
N ALA A 70 -11.56 37.34 37.18
CA ALA A 70 -12.12 36.78 38.41
C ALA A 70 -11.13 36.85 39.58
N LEU A 71 -9.86 36.47 39.33
CA LEU A 71 -8.77 36.56 40.32
C LEU A 71 -8.55 38.00 40.80
N SER A 72 -8.57 38.98 39.88
CA SER A 72 -8.36 40.40 40.23
C SER A 72 -9.50 41.04 41.03
N LYS A 73 -10.74 40.57 40.83
CA LYS A 73 -11.94 41.16 41.46
C LYS A 73 -12.38 40.45 42.75
N GLY A 74 -11.79 39.30 43.08
CA GLY A 74 -12.18 38.50 44.25
C GLY A 74 -13.62 37.98 44.21
N ILE A 75 -14.27 37.99 43.04
CA ILE A 75 -15.67 37.58 42.85
C ILE A 75 -15.69 36.10 42.46
N SER A 76 -16.08 35.24 43.40
CA SER A 76 -16.34 33.82 43.22
C SER A 76 -17.76 33.58 42.72
N ASN A 77 -18.12 34.09 41.54
CA ASN A 77 -19.43 33.78 40.96
C ASN A 77 -19.39 32.40 40.30
N ILE A 78 -19.79 31.42 41.13
CA ILE A 78 -19.99 29.99 40.90
C ILE A 78 -21.21 29.76 39.99
N ALA A 79 -21.10 30.05 38.70
CA ALA A 79 -22.22 29.83 37.77
C ALA A 79 -21.79 29.34 36.38
N GLN A 80 -20.68 28.61 36.26
CA GLN A 80 -20.42 27.71 35.14
C GLN A 80 -19.76 26.42 35.67
N GLU A 81 -20.49 25.72 36.55
CA GLU A 81 -20.16 24.35 36.94
C GLU A 81 -20.24 23.44 35.70
N SER A 82 -19.15 22.71 35.42
CA SER A 82 -19.02 21.62 34.43
C SER A 82 -18.57 21.92 32.98
N LEU A 83 -17.79 22.98 32.72
CA LEU A 83 -17.02 23.07 31.46
C LEU A 83 -15.56 22.72 31.74
N ILE A 84 -15.07 21.64 31.13
CA ILE A 84 -13.62 21.34 31.05
C ILE A 84 -12.96 22.55 30.40
N THR A 85 -12.01 23.18 31.09
CA THR A 85 -11.24 24.33 30.59
C THR A 85 -10.52 23.93 29.30
N ALA A 86 -10.31 24.83 28.35
CA ALA A 86 -9.53 24.54 27.14
C ALA A 86 -8.17 23.89 27.48
N ARG A 87 -7.54 24.36 28.56
CA ARG A 87 -6.29 23.80 29.09
C ARG A 87 -6.43 22.41 29.71
N GLU A 88 -7.54 22.15 30.41
CA GLU A 88 -7.81 20.82 30.96
C GLU A 88 -8.05 19.81 29.83
N ALA A 89 -8.68 20.23 28.73
CA ALA A 89 -8.83 19.39 27.55
C ALA A 89 -7.48 19.03 26.91
N GLU A 90 -6.55 19.99 26.80
CA GLU A 90 -5.17 19.74 26.34
C GLU A 90 -4.46 18.70 27.21
N ILE A 91 -4.54 18.83 28.53
CA ILE A 91 -3.96 17.86 29.48
C ILE A 91 -4.57 16.47 29.28
N MET A 92 -5.89 16.38 29.09
CA MET A 92 -6.55 15.10 28.83
C MET A 92 -6.07 14.46 27.52
N TRP A 93 -5.89 15.25 26.46
CA TRP A 93 -5.36 14.77 25.18
C TRP A 93 -3.91 14.33 25.28
N GLU A 94 -3.07 15.05 26.03
CA GLU A 94 -1.69 14.66 26.31
C GLU A 94 -1.64 13.33 27.06
N LEU A 95 -2.47 13.15 28.09
CA LEU A 95 -2.56 11.91 28.86
C LEU A 95 -3.02 10.72 28.00
N GLU A 96 -3.94 10.94 27.06
CA GLU A 96 -4.37 9.90 26.11
C GLU A 96 -3.26 9.57 25.11
N ALA A 97 -2.55 10.58 24.60
CA ALA A 97 -1.44 10.42 23.68
C ALA A 97 -0.27 9.65 24.32
N GLU A 98 0.04 9.89 25.60
CA GLU A 98 1.08 9.16 26.34
C GLU A 98 0.73 7.69 26.58
N GLN A 99 -0.56 7.37 26.75
CA GLN A 99 -1.02 5.99 26.90
C GLN A 99 -0.92 5.22 25.59
N TYR A 100 -1.09 5.89 24.45
CA TYR A 100 -1.03 5.27 23.14
C TYR A 100 0.40 5.04 22.68
N LYS A 101 0.81 3.77 22.56
CA LYS A 101 2.09 3.39 21.97
C LYS A 101 1.91 2.97 20.51
N PRO A 102 2.40 3.76 19.53
CA PRO A 102 2.30 3.38 18.13
C PRO A 102 3.13 2.12 17.85
N ALA A 103 2.67 1.31 16.90
CA ALA A 103 3.42 0.14 16.46
C ALA A 103 4.72 0.54 15.74
N GLU A 104 5.77 -0.29 15.88
CA GLU A 104 7.02 -0.07 15.16
C GLU A 104 6.79 -0.12 13.64
N ARG A 105 7.38 0.83 12.92
CA ARG A 105 7.36 0.85 11.45
C ARG A 105 8.18 -0.28 10.84
N LEU A 106 9.26 -0.68 11.54
CA LEU A 106 10.14 -1.77 11.15
C LEU A 106 9.62 -3.08 11.72
N THR A 107 9.45 -4.07 10.86
CA THR A 107 8.99 -5.39 11.28
C THR A 107 10.17 -6.28 11.68
N GLU A 108 9.90 -7.35 12.42
CA GLU A 108 10.89 -8.40 12.72
C GLU A 108 11.47 -9.05 11.45
N ASN A 109 10.66 -9.10 10.38
CA ASN A 109 11.08 -9.59 9.07
C ASN A 109 12.09 -8.67 8.38
N ASP A 110 12.03 -7.36 8.66
CA ASP A 110 13.02 -6.40 8.17
C ASP A 110 14.33 -6.56 8.93
N LYS A 111 14.28 -6.77 10.25
CA LYS A 111 15.45 -7.03 11.10
C LYS A 111 16.16 -8.34 10.74
N SER A 112 15.42 -9.35 10.28
CA SER A 112 15.93 -10.66 9.89
C SER A 112 16.17 -10.82 8.38
N GLU A 113 15.97 -9.77 7.58
CA GLU A 113 16.07 -9.76 6.12
C GLU A 113 15.31 -10.91 5.42
N ASN A 114 14.15 -11.31 5.96
CA ASN A 114 13.41 -12.45 5.44
C ASN A 114 12.67 -12.11 4.13
N LEU A 115 13.28 -12.45 2.99
CA LEU A 115 12.74 -12.18 1.65
C LEU A 115 11.42 -12.89 1.31
N LYS A 116 11.07 -13.96 2.03
CA LYS A 116 9.90 -14.81 1.75
C LYS A 116 8.60 -14.28 2.37
N SER A 117 8.70 -13.37 3.32
CA SER A 117 7.55 -12.79 4.00
C SER A 117 6.92 -11.64 3.19
N ALA A 118 5.60 -11.53 3.23
CA ALA A 118 4.86 -10.40 2.66
C ALA A 118 4.81 -9.18 3.61
N TRP A 119 5.07 -9.41 4.91
CA TRP A 119 5.06 -8.42 5.98
C TRP A 119 6.47 -7.90 6.26
N ARG A 120 7.12 -7.40 5.20
CA ARG A 120 8.41 -6.72 5.21
C ARG A 120 8.31 -5.44 4.39
N ALA A 121 9.21 -4.49 4.59
CA ALA A 121 9.32 -3.22 3.86
C ALA A 121 7.95 -2.58 3.61
N LEU A 122 7.23 -2.29 4.71
CA LEU A 122 5.83 -1.86 4.63
C LEU A 122 5.64 -0.53 3.90
N ASP A 123 6.70 0.28 3.83
CA ASP A 123 6.84 1.55 3.11
C ASP A 123 6.85 1.41 1.58
N LYS A 124 7.20 0.22 1.06
CA LYS A 124 7.43 0.00 -0.38
C LYS A 124 6.45 -1.00 -0.99
N PRO A 125 6.11 -0.85 -2.27
CA PRO A 125 5.41 -1.92 -2.98
C PRO A 125 6.33 -3.12 -3.16
N LEU A 126 5.80 -4.32 -2.90
CA LEU A 126 6.52 -5.58 -3.10
C LEU A 126 5.96 -6.34 -4.29
N TYR A 127 6.82 -7.12 -4.94
CA TYR A 127 6.46 -7.97 -6.08
C TYR A 127 6.78 -9.44 -5.77
N LEU A 128 5.90 -10.35 -6.18
CA LEU A 128 6.12 -11.78 -6.02
C LEU A 128 7.02 -12.31 -7.15
N LEU A 129 8.10 -12.97 -6.76
CA LEU A 129 8.95 -13.74 -7.67
C LEU A 129 8.93 -15.20 -7.26
N VAL A 130 8.91 -16.08 -8.26
CA VAL A 130 8.90 -17.53 -8.07
C VAL A 130 10.12 -18.12 -8.77
N GLN A 131 10.77 -19.05 -8.10
CA GLN A 131 11.86 -19.81 -8.69
C GLN A 131 11.27 -20.89 -9.59
N SER A 132 11.56 -20.82 -10.90
CA SER A 132 11.12 -21.86 -11.83
C SER A 132 11.94 -23.14 -11.61
N PRO A 133 11.34 -24.33 -11.80
CA PRO A 133 12.09 -25.58 -11.75
C PRO A 133 13.20 -25.56 -12.81
N LYS A 134 14.34 -26.19 -12.48
CA LYS A 134 15.60 -26.11 -13.24
C LYS A 134 15.50 -26.50 -14.72
N ASN A 135 14.41 -27.16 -15.13
CA ASN A 135 14.23 -27.69 -16.49
C ASN A 135 13.77 -26.66 -17.54
N VAL A 136 13.25 -25.49 -17.12
CA VAL A 136 12.71 -24.48 -18.05
C VAL A 136 13.56 -23.21 -18.08
N SER A 137 13.99 -22.74 -16.90
CA SER A 137 14.96 -21.65 -16.78
C SER A 137 15.48 -21.60 -15.34
N SER A 138 16.79 -21.67 -15.14
CA SER A 138 17.40 -21.61 -13.80
C SER A 138 17.48 -20.17 -13.27
N GLY A 139 16.34 -19.47 -13.20
CA GLY A 139 16.24 -18.07 -12.80
C GLY A 139 14.97 -17.73 -12.00
N TRP A 140 14.96 -16.51 -11.43
CA TRP A 140 13.78 -15.93 -10.78
C TRP A 140 12.88 -15.32 -11.85
N ASN A 141 11.64 -15.78 -11.90
CA ASN A 141 10.67 -15.29 -12.87
C ASN A 141 9.37 -14.87 -12.17
N LEU A 142 8.53 -14.15 -12.89
CA LEU A 142 7.15 -13.99 -12.50
C LEU A 142 6.43 -15.34 -12.60
N PRO A 143 5.41 -15.58 -11.76
CA PRO A 143 4.53 -16.71 -11.93
C PRO A 143 3.95 -16.77 -13.35
N THR A 144 4.17 -17.88 -14.03
CA THR A 144 3.73 -18.10 -15.42
C THR A 144 3.04 -19.46 -15.53
N ALA A 145 2.03 -19.55 -16.38
CA ALA A 145 1.40 -20.81 -16.74
C ALA A 145 1.07 -20.85 -18.25
N PRO A 146 1.17 -22.04 -18.88
CA PRO A 146 0.79 -22.21 -20.29
C PRO A 146 -0.71 -21.99 -20.46
N VAL A 147 -1.08 -21.42 -21.61
CA VAL A 147 -2.48 -21.20 -21.97
C VAL A 147 -2.96 -22.40 -22.77
N SER A 148 -3.91 -23.16 -22.20
CA SER A 148 -4.56 -24.28 -22.89
C SER A 148 -5.68 -23.79 -23.82
N ASP A 149 -5.98 -24.59 -24.85
CA ASP A 149 -7.07 -24.31 -25.79
C ASP A 149 -8.41 -24.14 -25.05
N GLY A 150 -9.06 -22.99 -25.29
CA GLY A 150 -10.36 -22.65 -24.71
C GLY A 150 -10.34 -21.76 -23.45
N LYS A 151 -9.18 -21.48 -22.84
CA LYS A 151 -9.06 -20.52 -21.73
C LYS A 151 -8.53 -19.18 -22.20
N ASN A 152 -9.09 -18.08 -21.67
CA ASN A 152 -8.56 -16.75 -21.93
C ASN A 152 -7.35 -16.44 -21.00
N LEU A 153 -6.51 -15.47 -21.40
CA LEU A 153 -5.31 -15.09 -20.63
C LEU A 153 -5.63 -14.71 -19.18
N ARG A 154 -6.77 -14.06 -18.96
CA ARG A 154 -7.22 -13.61 -17.65
C ARG A 154 -7.62 -14.77 -16.74
N GLN A 155 -8.34 -15.76 -17.25
CA GLN A 155 -8.74 -16.97 -16.54
C GLN A 155 -7.52 -17.80 -16.13
N VAL A 156 -6.51 -17.87 -17.01
CA VAL A 156 -5.24 -18.50 -16.65
C VAL A 156 -4.55 -17.71 -15.54
N ALA A 157 -4.53 -16.38 -15.61
CA ALA A 157 -3.98 -15.54 -14.56
C ALA A 157 -4.74 -15.68 -13.21
N ASP A 158 -6.08 -15.77 -13.23
CA ASP A 158 -6.90 -16.03 -12.05
C ASP A 158 -6.60 -17.41 -11.44
N SER A 159 -6.37 -18.42 -12.28
CA SER A 159 -5.96 -19.76 -11.83
C SER A 159 -4.57 -19.73 -11.17
N ILE A 160 -3.62 -18.98 -11.73
CA ILE A 160 -2.29 -18.78 -11.15
C ILE A 160 -2.42 -18.10 -9.77
N ALA A 161 -3.19 -17.02 -9.69
CA ALA A 161 -3.41 -16.29 -8.45
C ALA A 161 -4.03 -17.18 -7.36
N THR A 162 -5.05 -17.95 -7.72
CA THR A 162 -5.75 -18.87 -6.80
C THR A 162 -4.84 -20.00 -6.31
N SER A 163 -3.94 -20.50 -7.16
CA SER A 163 -3.01 -21.57 -6.78
C SER A 163 -1.86 -21.08 -5.88
N LEU A 164 -1.41 -19.84 -6.03
CA LEU A 164 -0.24 -19.32 -5.31
C LEU A 164 -0.60 -18.58 -4.04
N LEU A 165 -1.72 -17.87 -4.04
CA LEU A 165 -2.12 -17.03 -2.92
C LEU A 165 -2.92 -17.84 -1.90
N PRO A 166 -2.71 -17.61 -0.59
CA PRO A 166 -3.52 -18.24 0.44
C PRO A 166 -5.01 -17.90 0.27
N PRO A 167 -5.95 -18.80 0.62
CA PRO A 167 -7.40 -18.54 0.51
C PRO A 167 -7.89 -17.30 1.28
N ARG A 168 -7.15 -16.87 2.30
CA ARG A 168 -7.45 -15.66 3.09
C ARG A 168 -7.01 -14.35 2.42
N ALA A 169 -6.17 -14.43 1.39
CA ALA A 169 -5.66 -13.25 0.71
C ALA A 169 -6.74 -12.65 -0.20
N LYS A 170 -7.07 -11.37 0.03
CA LYS A 170 -7.91 -10.60 -0.89
C LYS A 170 -7.04 -10.06 -2.02
N TRP A 171 -7.35 -10.44 -3.24
CA TRP A 171 -6.64 -9.98 -4.44
C TRP A 171 -7.62 -9.63 -5.55
N CYS A 172 -7.19 -8.77 -6.47
CA CYS A 172 -7.95 -8.45 -7.68
C CYS A 172 -6.97 -8.20 -8.84
N ILE A 173 -7.37 -8.62 -10.05
CA ILE A 173 -6.63 -8.32 -11.27
C ILE A 173 -7.20 -7.04 -11.89
N PHE A 174 -6.31 -6.07 -12.15
CA PHE A 174 -6.66 -4.81 -12.77
C PHE A 174 -6.67 -4.95 -14.30
N GLY A 175 -7.85 -4.75 -14.90
CA GLY A 175 -8.02 -4.77 -16.35
C GLY A 175 -8.01 -6.16 -16.99
N ASN A 176 -8.40 -6.20 -18.26
CA ASN A 176 -8.38 -7.42 -19.10
C ASN A 176 -7.19 -7.46 -20.07
N THR A 177 -6.52 -6.34 -20.27
CA THR A 177 -5.44 -6.20 -21.24
C THR A 177 -4.09 -6.54 -20.60
N PRO A 178 -3.22 -7.29 -21.29
CA PRO A 178 -1.89 -7.58 -20.78
C PRO A 178 -1.07 -6.29 -20.67
N VAL A 179 -0.29 -6.16 -19.59
CA VAL A 179 0.55 -4.98 -19.33
C VAL A 179 1.87 -5.05 -20.12
N ALA A 180 2.41 -6.25 -20.31
CA ALA A 180 3.65 -6.48 -21.02
C ALA A 180 3.61 -7.83 -21.76
N VAL A 181 4.40 -7.92 -22.83
CA VAL A 181 4.63 -9.15 -23.59
C VAL A 181 6.13 -9.36 -23.69
N TRP A 182 6.58 -10.57 -23.38
CA TRP A 182 7.98 -10.96 -23.47
C TRP A 182 8.11 -12.11 -24.47
N LEU A 183 9.01 -11.96 -25.44
CA LEU A 183 9.24 -12.94 -26.50
C LEU A 183 10.57 -13.65 -26.24
N THR A 184 10.51 -14.95 -25.93
CA THR A 184 11.68 -15.81 -25.85
C THR A 184 11.73 -16.75 -27.03
N ARG A 185 12.95 -17.00 -27.51
CA ARG A 185 13.23 -18.12 -28.39
C ARG A 185 14.05 -19.10 -27.58
N ASP A 186 13.55 -20.32 -27.45
CA ASP A 186 14.33 -21.39 -26.84
C ASP A 186 15.60 -21.60 -27.67
N ARG A 187 16.75 -21.54 -27.01
CA ARG A 187 18.05 -21.75 -27.66
C ARG A 187 18.30 -23.24 -27.90
N ASN A 188 17.56 -24.11 -27.23
CA ASN A 188 17.68 -25.56 -27.34
C ASN A 188 16.58 -26.07 -28.28
N LYS A 189 16.99 -26.66 -29.41
CA LYS A 189 16.11 -27.35 -30.38
C LYS A 189 15.66 -28.74 -29.87
N GLU A 190 15.41 -28.88 -28.58
CA GLU A 190 14.78 -30.08 -28.05
C GLU A 190 13.33 -29.74 -27.76
N ASP A 191 12.44 -30.35 -28.52
CA ASP A 191 11.00 -30.15 -28.47
C ASP A 191 10.51 -30.24 -27.02
N THR A 192 10.22 -29.10 -26.40
CA THR A 192 9.37 -29.02 -25.20
C THR A 192 7.90 -29.15 -25.64
N GLY A 193 7.64 -30.19 -26.42
CA GLY A 193 6.33 -30.62 -26.91
C GLY A 193 5.65 -31.60 -25.96
N THR A 194 6.00 -31.60 -24.67
CA THR A 194 5.24 -32.34 -23.67
C THR A 194 4.33 -31.36 -22.94
N GLN A 195 3.11 -31.19 -23.48
CA GLN A 195 1.99 -30.85 -22.63
C GLN A 195 1.91 -31.97 -21.58
N VAL A 196 2.36 -31.69 -20.36
CA VAL A 196 2.07 -32.57 -19.22
C VAL A 196 0.58 -32.37 -18.93
N SER A 197 -0.24 -33.12 -19.66
CA SER A 197 -1.55 -33.55 -19.17
C SER A 197 -1.29 -34.38 -17.91
N VAL A 198 -2.10 -34.11 -16.89
CA VAL A 198 -2.21 -34.91 -15.66
C VAL A 198 -2.19 -36.41 -15.97
#